data_AF-A0AAP0N0E5-F1
#
_entry.id   AF-A0AAP0N0E5-F1
#
_cell.length_a   1.000
_cell.length_b   1.000
_cell.length_c   1.000
_cell.angle_alpha   90.00
_cell.angle_beta   90.00
_cell.angle_gamma   90.00
#
_symmetry.space_group_name_H-M   'P 1'
#
loop_
_entity.id
_entity.type
_entity.pdbx_description
1 polymer ?
#
loop_
_entity_poly.entity_id
_entity_poly.type
_entity_poly.pdbx_seq_one_letter_code
_entity_poly.pdbx_strand_id
1 'polypeptide(L)'
;MSQQKRWATGFLEILFSKTNPIFACFTSKLQFRQCLAYLWILIWGLRSIPELPQQIQELGICIPVTLFVIYKVYTLSDYIRIGFPIDSWWVNSCMARIFATGAWFLGLLNVILKFLGLSETIFEITQKFHQPRTPADDSGEDDDKMIFDESPVFIPGTTILLVHVTALAMALLGLEAQGGQGTGLGEFFCITYVVLCFLPFLQGLFRRGKYGIPLPTICKSSALALLFVHMRKMSTISVN
;
A
#
# COMPACT_ATOMS: atom_id res chain seq x y z
N MET A 1 -0.73 5.22 10.52
CA MET A 1 -1.68 4.82 9.46
C MET A 1 -2.97 5.62 9.47
N SER A 2 -3.62 5.82 10.61
CA SER A 2 -4.92 6.51 10.70
C SER A 2 -4.91 7.93 10.13
N GLN A 3 -3.81 8.67 10.29
CA GLN A 3 -3.65 10.00 9.67
C GLN A 3 -3.67 9.94 8.13
N GLN A 4 -2.96 8.98 7.53
CA GLN A 4 -2.93 8.79 6.08
C GLN A 4 -4.31 8.44 5.53
N LYS A 5 -5.08 7.64 6.28
CA LYS A 5 -6.46 7.31 5.91
C LYS A 5 -7.32 8.58 5.86
N ARG A 6 -7.21 9.45 6.86
CA ARG A 6 -7.94 10.73 6.91
C ARG A 6 -7.56 11.66 5.76
N TRP A 7 -6.28 11.76 5.45
CA TRP A 7 -5.80 12.54 4.31
C TRP A 7 -6.39 12.03 3.01
N ALA A 8 -6.33 10.71 2.76
CA ALA A 8 -6.93 10.11 1.58
C ALA A 8 -8.44 10.36 1.50
N THR A 9 -9.20 10.15 2.58
CA THR A 9 -10.63 10.43 2.62
C THR A 9 -10.91 11.90 2.30
N GLY A 10 -10.25 12.85 2.97
CA GLY A 10 -10.46 14.28 2.73
C GLY A 10 -10.10 14.71 1.31
N PHE A 11 -9.00 14.20 0.76
CA PHE A 11 -8.60 14.48 -0.62
C PHE A 11 -9.61 13.95 -1.63
N LEU A 12 -10.11 12.74 -1.44
CA LEU A 12 -11.13 12.15 -2.31
C LEU A 12 -12.47 12.87 -2.19
N GLU A 13 -12.87 13.29 -0.98
CA GLU A 13 -14.08 14.09 -0.79
C GLU A 13 -13.99 15.43 -1.52
N ILE A 14 -12.85 16.13 -1.46
CA ILE A 14 -12.63 17.35 -2.23
C ILE A 14 -12.69 17.06 -3.73
N LEU A 15 -12.07 15.97 -4.18
CA LEU A 15 -12.05 15.58 -5.59
C LEU A 15 -13.45 15.31 -6.14
N PHE A 16 -14.33 14.66 -5.36
CA PHE A 16 -15.71 14.38 -5.78
C PHE A 16 -16.72 15.47 -5.36
N SER A 17 -16.27 16.53 -4.70
CA SER A 17 -17.11 17.66 -4.34
C SER A 17 -17.36 18.60 -5.52
N LYS A 18 -18.33 19.52 -5.34
CA LYS A 18 -18.57 20.63 -6.27
C LYS A 18 -17.39 21.61 -6.37
N THR A 19 -16.48 21.60 -5.40
CA THR A 19 -15.27 22.44 -5.37
C THR A 19 -14.04 21.73 -5.94
N ASN A 20 -14.23 20.76 -6.85
CA ASN A 20 -13.13 20.08 -7.51
C ASN A 20 -12.22 21.10 -8.26
N PRO A 21 -10.88 21.02 -8.11
CA PRO A 21 -9.95 21.92 -8.78
C PRO A 21 -10.05 21.93 -10.31
N ILE A 22 -10.56 20.88 -10.95
CA ILE A 22 -10.86 20.87 -12.40
C ILE A 22 -11.88 21.96 -12.70
N PHE A 23 -13.02 21.94 -12.00
CA PHE A 23 -14.06 22.94 -12.16
C PHE A 23 -13.52 24.33 -11.77
N ALA A 24 -12.80 24.44 -10.66
CA ALA A 24 -12.16 25.69 -10.26
C ALA A 24 -11.14 26.23 -11.29
N CYS A 25 -10.48 25.38 -12.07
CA CYS A 25 -9.57 25.81 -13.12
C CYS A 25 -10.29 26.36 -14.35
N PHE A 26 -11.48 25.84 -14.67
CA PHE A 26 -12.30 26.33 -15.77
C PHE A 26 -13.14 27.56 -15.37
N THR A 27 -13.57 27.65 -14.11
CA THR A 27 -14.52 28.69 -13.64
C THR A 27 -13.87 29.79 -12.79
N SER A 28 -12.71 29.55 -12.16
CA SER A 28 -11.98 30.54 -11.35
C SER A 28 -10.62 30.92 -11.96
N LYS A 29 -10.03 32.02 -11.48
CA LYS A 29 -8.72 32.56 -11.92
C LYS A 29 -7.51 31.74 -11.42
N LEU A 30 -7.63 30.42 -11.27
CA LEU A 30 -6.48 29.59 -10.88
C LEU A 30 -5.50 29.45 -12.05
N GLN A 31 -4.21 29.57 -11.79
CA GLN A 31 -3.21 29.27 -12.80
C GLN A 31 -3.20 27.76 -13.11
N PHE A 32 -3.02 27.41 -14.38
CA PHE A 32 -2.98 26.00 -14.82
C PHE A 32 -1.99 25.14 -14.01
N ARG A 33 -0.80 25.67 -13.72
CA ARG A 33 0.21 24.98 -12.89
C ARG A 33 -0.26 24.70 -11.46
N GLN A 34 -1.01 25.63 -10.87
CA GLN A 34 -1.59 25.45 -9.54
C GLN A 34 -2.69 24.40 -9.57
N CYS A 35 -3.55 24.40 -10.59
CA CYS A 35 -4.56 23.37 -10.79
C CYS A 35 -3.92 21.96 -10.87
N LEU A 36 -2.86 21.81 -11.67
CA LEU A 36 -2.17 20.53 -11.79
C LEU A 36 -1.54 20.07 -10.46
N ALA A 37 -0.99 21.00 -9.68
CA ALA A 37 -0.45 20.69 -8.35
C ALA A 37 -1.54 20.23 -7.36
N TYR A 38 -2.70 20.89 -7.36
CA TYR A 38 -3.85 20.46 -6.55
C TYR A 38 -4.32 19.06 -6.98
N LEU A 39 -4.49 18.84 -8.28
CA LEU A 39 -4.91 17.53 -8.80
C LEU A 39 -3.92 16.42 -8.44
N TRP A 40 -2.63 16.69 -8.56
CA TRP A 40 -1.58 15.74 -8.17
C TRP A 40 -1.73 15.28 -6.72
N ILE A 41 -2.01 16.19 -5.79
CA ILE A 41 -2.21 15.89 -4.37
C ILE A 41 -3.52 15.12 -4.15
N LEU A 42 -4.62 15.56 -4.77
CA LEU A 42 -5.93 14.94 -4.57
C LEU A 42 -6.00 13.49 -5.09
N ILE A 43 -5.24 13.18 -6.14
CA ILE A 43 -5.19 11.84 -6.74
C ILE A 43 -4.42 10.83 -5.87
N TRP A 44 -3.72 11.25 -4.80
CA TRP A 44 -2.99 10.32 -3.93
C TRP A 44 -3.86 9.17 -3.41
N GLY A 45 -5.10 9.47 -3.01
CA GLY A 45 -6.06 8.44 -2.57
C GLY A 45 -6.44 7.44 -3.68
N LEU A 46 -6.46 7.87 -4.94
CA LEU A 46 -6.76 7.00 -6.09
C LEU A 46 -5.59 6.09 -6.50
N ARG A 47 -4.37 6.36 -6.02
CA ARG A 47 -3.20 5.51 -6.29
C ARG A 47 -3.31 4.11 -5.68
N SER A 48 -4.29 3.85 -4.83
CA SER A 48 -4.59 2.50 -4.35
C SER A 48 -5.25 1.61 -5.41
N ILE A 49 -5.84 2.18 -6.47
CA ILE A 49 -6.59 1.42 -7.50
C ILE A 49 -5.66 0.55 -8.37
N PRO A 50 -4.52 1.04 -8.90
CA PRO A 50 -3.63 0.22 -9.72
C PRO A 50 -2.92 -0.90 -8.96
N GLU A 51 -2.95 -0.88 -7.62
CA GLU A 51 -2.40 -1.96 -6.79
C GLU A 51 -3.34 -3.16 -6.65
N LEU A 52 -4.58 -3.05 -7.16
CA LEU A 52 -5.46 -4.20 -7.33
C LEU A 52 -4.97 -5.04 -8.51
N PRO A 53 -5.02 -6.39 -8.41
CA PRO A 53 -4.59 -7.27 -9.49
C PRO A 53 -5.57 -7.16 -10.66
N GLN A 54 -5.38 -6.17 -11.52
CA GLN A 54 -6.00 -6.16 -12.84
C GLN A 54 -5.28 -7.21 -13.68
N GLN A 55 -6.04 -8.14 -14.27
CA GLN A 55 -5.55 -9.12 -15.22
C GLN A 55 -4.91 -8.38 -16.41
N ILE A 56 -3.61 -8.16 -16.35
CA ILE A 56 -2.85 -7.63 -17.49
C ILE A 56 -2.58 -8.81 -18.41
N GLN A 57 -3.30 -8.83 -19.51
CA GLN A 57 -3.20 -9.79 -20.61
C GLN A 57 -1.74 -9.90 -21.10
N GLU A 58 -1.30 -11.14 -21.34
CA GLU A 58 0.11 -11.55 -21.43
C GLU A 58 0.96 -10.85 -22.51
N LEU A 59 0.35 -10.14 -23.47
CA LEU A 59 1.07 -9.43 -24.52
C LEU A 59 1.45 -7.97 -24.16
N GLY A 60 0.99 -7.47 -23.00
CA GLY A 60 1.12 -6.06 -22.61
C GLY A 60 2.06 -5.75 -21.44
N ILE A 61 2.74 -6.75 -20.86
CA ILE A 61 3.49 -6.62 -19.59
C ILE A 61 4.72 -5.70 -19.71
N CYS A 62 5.31 -5.58 -20.90
CA CYS A 62 6.53 -4.79 -21.09
C CYS A 62 6.33 -3.29 -20.84
N ILE A 63 5.18 -2.74 -21.25
CA ILE A 63 4.85 -1.31 -21.10
C ILE A 63 4.75 -0.88 -19.62
N PRO A 64 3.92 -1.50 -18.76
CA PRO A 64 3.81 -1.12 -17.36
C PRO A 64 5.11 -1.36 -16.59
N VAL A 65 5.86 -2.43 -16.89
CA VAL A 65 7.17 -2.68 -16.28
C VAL A 65 8.16 -1.57 -16.65
N THR A 66 8.21 -1.19 -17.93
CA THR A 66 9.09 -0.10 -18.39
C THR A 66 8.73 1.24 -17.73
N LEU A 67 7.44 1.58 -17.66
CA LEU A 67 6.97 2.80 -16.99
C LEU A 67 7.31 2.80 -15.50
N PHE A 68 7.16 1.66 -14.82
CA PHE A 68 7.52 1.50 -13.42
C PHE A 68 9.01 1.74 -13.20
N VAL A 69 9.86 1.13 -14.02
CA VAL A 69 11.32 1.31 -13.94
C VAL A 69 11.71 2.77 -14.19
N ILE A 70 11.17 3.39 -15.24
CA ILE A 70 11.43 4.81 -15.56
C ILE A 70 11.02 5.70 -14.37
N TYR A 71 9.84 5.48 -13.79
CA TYR A 71 9.37 6.25 -12.64
C TYR A 71 10.29 6.11 -11.42
N LYS A 72 10.75 4.88 -11.12
CA LYS A 72 11.67 4.64 -10.00
C LYS A 72 13.04 5.27 -10.22
N VAL A 73 13.61 5.14 -11.42
CA VAL A 73 14.89 5.79 -11.78
C VAL A 73 14.76 7.31 -11.71
N TYR A 74 13.67 7.86 -12.23
CA TYR A 74 13.40 9.30 -12.18
C TYR A 74 13.32 9.82 -10.74
N THR A 75 12.53 9.17 -9.88
CA THR A 75 12.39 9.59 -8.48
C THR A 75 13.68 9.45 -7.68
N LEU A 76 14.49 8.42 -7.96
CA LEU A 76 15.80 8.27 -7.36
C LEU A 76 16.76 9.41 -7.79
N SER A 77 16.78 9.71 -9.08
CA SER A 77 17.58 10.82 -9.64
C SER A 77 17.21 12.16 -9.00
N ASP A 78 15.91 12.43 -8.82
CA ASP A 78 15.42 13.64 -8.18
C ASP A 78 15.87 13.75 -6.70
N TYR A 79 15.77 12.65 -5.95
CA TYR A 79 16.26 12.59 -4.57
C TYR A 79 17.76 12.90 -4.46
N ILE A 80 18.57 12.31 -5.34
CA ILE A 80 20.01 12.55 -5.38
C ILE A 80 20.30 14.02 -5.73
N ARG A 81 19.58 14.61 -6.69
CA ARG A 81 19.74 16.02 -7.09
C ARG A 81 19.42 17.00 -5.98
N ILE A 82 18.42 16.68 -5.15
CA ILE A 82 18.01 17.51 -4.01
C ILE A 82 18.98 17.32 -2.80
N GLY A 83 19.84 16.30 -2.84
CA GLY A 83 20.83 16.01 -1.80
C GLY A 83 20.31 15.14 -0.66
N PHE A 84 19.18 14.44 -0.87
CA PHE A 84 18.68 13.45 0.10
C PHE A 84 19.43 12.11 -0.03
N PRO A 85 19.61 11.37 1.07
CA PRO A 85 20.24 10.05 1.01
C PRO A 85 19.33 9.04 0.31
N ILE A 86 19.96 8.06 -0.35
CA ILE A 86 19.26 7.00 -1.10
C ILE A 86 18.36 6.16 -0.16
N ASP A 87 18.79 5.98 1.09
CA ASP A 87 18.00 5.24 2.09
C ASP A 87 16.66 5.93 2.37
N SER A 88 16.62 7.27 2.40
CA SER A 88 15.36 8.01 2.54
C SER A 88 14.44 7.83 1.34
N TRP A 89 14.99 7.79 0.12
CA TRP A 89 14.19 7.48 -1.08
C TRP A 89 13.59 6.07 -1.00
N TRP A 90 14.38 5.10 -0.55
CA TRP A 90 13.94 3.71 -0.40
C TRP A 90 12.83 3.60 0.65
N VAL A 91 13.03 4.17 1.84
CA VAL A 91 12.03 4.18 2.91
C VAL A 91 10.75 4.89 2.45
N ASN A 92 10.85 6.05 1.81
CA ASN A 92 9.69 6.77 1.29
C ASN A 92 8.95 5.96 0.20
N SER A 93 9.69 5.32 -0.70
CA SER A 93 9.12 4.43 -1.72
C SER A 93 8.36 3.25 -1.11
N CYS A 94 8.89 2.66 -0.04
CA CYS A 94 8.26 1.56 0.66
C CYS A 94 6.99 2.02 1.41
N MET A 95 7.10 3.11 2.16
CA MET A 95 5.99 3.68 2.92
C MET A 95 4.85 4.15 2.01
N ALA A 96 5.16 4.74 0.85
CA ALA A 96 4.14 5.12 -0.13
C ALA A 96 3.30 3.91 -0.59
N ARG A 97 3.92 2.75 -0.83
CA ARG A 97 3.21 1.52 -1.19
C ARG A 97 2.38 0.96 -0.03
N ILE A 98 2.93 0.98 1.18
CA ILE A 98 2.18 0.58 2.39
C ILE A 98 0.96 1.48 2.60
N PHE A 99 1.09 2.79 2.42
CA PHE A 99 -0.02 3.73 2.54
C PHE A 99 -1.07 3.50 1.46
N ALA A 100 -0.64 3.25 0.21
CA ALA A 100 -1.54 2.97 -0.91
C ALA A 100 -2.39 1.71 -0.66
N THR A 101 -1.76 0.59 -0.29
CA THR A 101 -2.45 -0.69 -0.06
C THR A 101 -3.36 -0.71 1.16
N GLY A 102 -3.04 0.04 2.21
CA GLY A 102 -3.81 0.04 3.46
C GLY A 102 -4.68 1.29 3.61
N ALA A 103 -4.05 2.37 4.07
CA ALA A 103 -4.74 3.57 4.53
C ALA A 103 -5.52 4.29 3.40
N TRP A 104 -4.91 4.44 2.23
CA TRP A 104 -5.53 5.10 1.08
C TRP A 104 -6.62 4.23 0.47
N PHE A 105 -6.39 2.92 0.36
CA PHE A 105 -7.41 1.96 -0.08
C PHE A 105 -8.68 2.00 0.79
N LEU A 106 -8.54 1.95 2.12
CA LEU A 106 -9.70 2.08 3.01
C LEU A 106 -10.32 3.47 2.97
N GLY A 107 -9.51 4.52 2.80
CA GLY A 107 -10.00 5.88 2.60
C GLY A 107 -10.89 5.98 1.35
N LEU A 108 -10.48 5.35 0.25
CA LEU A 108 -11.25 5.24 -0.99
C LEU A 108 -12.54 4.45 -0.81
N LEU A 109 -12.45 3.28 -0.17
CA LEU A 109 -13.62 2.43 0.10
C LEU A 109 -14.67 3.18 0.92
N ASN A 110 -14.26 3.92 1.95
CA ASN A 110 -15.17 4.74 2.75
C ASN A 110 -15.90 5.81 1.92
N VAL A 111 -15.18 6.50 1.03
CA VAL A 111 -15.79 7.51 0.16
C VAL A 111 -16.76 6.86 -0.83
N ILE A 112 -16.42 5.70 -1.41
CA ILE A 112 -17.34 4.94 -2.26
C ILE A 112 -18.60 4.56 -1.49
N LEU A 113 -18.49 3.96 -0.31
CA LEU A 113 -19.65 3.59 0.52
C LEU A 113 -20.53 4.80 0.87
N LYS A 114 -19.92 5.95 1.13
CA LYS A 114 -20.64 7.22 1.35
C LYS A 114 -21.44 7.63 0.12
N PHE A 115 -20.86 7.54 -1.07
CA PHE A 115 -21.56 7.83 -2.34
C PHE A 115 -22.71 6.86 -2.61
N LEU A 116 -22.60 5.60 -2.17
CA LEU A 116 -23.69 4.63 -2.26
C LEU A 116 -24.77 4.81 -1.17
N GLY A 117 -24.61 5.77 -0.24
CA GLY A 117 -25.53 6.00 0.87
C GLY A 117 -25.48 4.92 1.96
N LEU A 118 -24.44 4.07 1.95
CA LEU A 118 -24.30 2.92 2.86
C LEU A 118 -23.52 3.26 4.14
N SER A 119 -22.92 4.45 4.25
CA SER A 119 -22.10 4.85 5.40
C SER A 119 -22.07 6.37 5.62
N GLU A 120 -22.20 6.78 6.88
CA GLU A 120 -21.78 8.12 7.32
C GLU A 120 -20.28 8.08 7.63
N THR A 121 -19.47 8.91 6.96
CA THR A 121 -18.04 9.02 7.24
C THR A 121 -17.81 9.71 8.58
N ILE A 122 -17.89 8.96 9.68
CA ILE A 122 -17.56 9.45 11.01
C ILE A 122 -16.03 9.65 11.05
N PHE A 123 -15.62 10.86 11.42
CA PHE A 123 -14.22 11.21 11.60
C PHE A 123 -13.63 10.38 12.74
N GLU A 124 -13.01 9.25 12.41
CA GLU A 124 -12.35 8.40 13.40
C GLU A 124 -11.19 9.17 14.03
N ILE A 125 -11.28 9.46 15.33
CA ILE A 125 -10.30 10.25 16.08
C ILE A 125 -8.96 9.49 16.13
N THR A 126 -7.89 10.05 15.54
CA THR A 126 -6.53 9.53 15.70
C THR A 126 -6.19 9.65 17.17
N GLN A 127 -6.08 8.52 17.85
CA GLN A 127 -5.43 8.49 19.15
C GLN A 127 -3.97 8.85 18.92
N LYS A 128 -3.58 10.05 19.33
CA LYS A 128 -2.17 10.35 19.55
C LYS A 128 -1.78 9.53 20.77
N PHE A 129 -0.91 8.55 20.62
CA PHE A 129 -0.27 7.93 21.78
C PHE A 129 0.55 9.02 22.48
N HIS A 130 -0.03 9.67 23.48
CA HIS A 130 0.71 10.40 24.50
C HIS A 130 0.93 9.39 25.61
N GLN A 131 2.04 8.68 25.54
CA GLN A 131 2.51 7.93 26.68
C GLN A 131 3.35 8.89 27.55
N PRO A 132 3.09 8.98 28.87
CA PRO A 132 4.04 9.63 29.77
C PRO A 132 5.36 8.90 29.62
N ARG A 133 6.43 9.62 29.30
CA ARG A 133 7.78 9.06 29.23
C ARG A 133 8.12 8.48 30.61
N THR A 134 8.00 7.16 30.77
CA THR A 134 8.63 6.46 31.88
C THR A 134 10.12 6.33 31.56
N PRO A 135 11.03 6.60 32.51
CA PRO A 135 12.48 6.61 32.27
C PRO A 135 13.09 5.24 31.87
N ALA A 136 12.28 4.19 31.75
CA ALA A 136 12.69 2.89 31.25
C ALA A 136 12.61 2.74 29.71
N ASP A 137 12.01 3.71 29.00
CA ASP A 137 11.88 3.72 27.52
C ASP A 137 13.04 4.50 26.85
N ASP A 138 14.11 4.83 27.60
CA ASP A 138 15.25 5.65 27.15
C ASP A 138 16.35 4.86 26.41
N SER A 139 16.01 3.70 25.85
CA SER A 139 16.82 3.15 24.77
C SER A 139 16.28 3.75 23.47
N GLY A 140 16.94 4.77 22.93
CA GLY A 140 16.61 5.49 21.69
C GLY A 140 16.61 4.64 20.39
N GLU A 141 16.24 3.37 20.49
CA GLU A 141 16.15 2.36 19.45
C GLU A 141 14.70 2.17 18.93
N ASP A 142 13.72 2.86 19.53
CA ASP A 142 12.29 2.65 19.29
C ASP A 142 11.64 3.64 18.30
N ASP A 143 12.32 4.73 17.91
CA ASP A 143 11.78 5.78 17.05
C ASP A 143 11.63 5.36 15.57
N ASP A 144 12.40 4.37 15.12
CA ASP A 144 12.38 3.89 13.72
C ASP A 144 11.39 2.74 13.47
N LYS A 145 10.71 2.26 14.52
CA LYS A 145 9.89 1.05 14.46
C LYS A 145 8.42 1.37 14.22
N MET A 146 7.83 0.68 13.24
CA MET A 146 6.42 0.83 12.93
C MET A 146 5.53 0.29 14.06
N ILE A 147 4.60 1.12 14.53
CA ILE A 147 3.62 0.76 15.56
C ILE A 147 2.38 0.16 14.89
N PHE A 148 1.93 -0.96 15.43
CA PHE A 148 0.73 -1.66 14.97
C PHE A 148 -0.37 -1.58 16.03
N ASP A 149 -1.60 -1.43 15.55
CA ASP A 149 -2.82 -1.45 16.37
C ASP A 149 -3.86 -2.38 15.71
N GLU A 150 -5.02 -2.53 16.34
CA GLU A 150 -6.10 -3.40 15.83
C GLU A 150 -6.90 -2.80 14.65
N SER A 151 -6.43 -1.67 14.09
CA SER A 151 -7.11 -1.00 12.98
C SER A 151 -7.12 -1.88 11.72
N PRO A 152 -8.24 -1.88 10.97
CA PRO A 152 -8.35 -2.64 9.73
C PRO A 152 -7.35 -2.21 8.64
N VAL A 153 -6.71 -1.03 8.78
CA VAL A 153 -5.69 -0.52 7.83
C VAL A 153 -4.49 -1.47 7.66
N PHE A 154 -4.22 -2.33 8.64
CA PHE A 154 -3.11 -3.27 8.60
C PHE A 154 -3.47 -4.60 7.92
N ILE A 155 -4.75 -4.91 7.74
CA ILE A 155 -5.21 -6.18 7.16
C ILE A 155 -4.73 -6.33 5.70
N PRO A 156 -4.91 -5.34 4.80
CA PRO A 156 -4.47 -5.48 3.41
C PRO A 156 -2.95 -5.68 3.29
N GLY A 157 -2.15 -4.88 4.00
CA GLY A 157 -0.69 -4.98 3.98
C GLY A 157 -0.17 -6.32 4.51
N THR A 158 -0.77 -6.82 5.59
CA THR A 158 -0.43 -8.14 6.16
C THR A 158 -0.83 -9.27 5.20
N THR A 159 -1.99 -9.16 4.54
CA THR A 159 -2.44 -10.14 3.54
C THR A 159 -1.48 -10.21 2.36
N ILE A 160 -1.10 -9.06 1.80
CA ILE A 160 -0.12 -8.96 0.69
C ILE A 160 1.20 -9.60 1.11
N LEU A 161 1.71 -9.27 2.29
CA LEU A 161 2.95 -9.86 2.80
C LEU A 161 2.85 -11.39 2.90
N LEU A 162 1.79 -11.93 3.50
CA LEU A 162 1.61 -13.37 3.67
C LEU A 162 1.58 -14.09 2.31
N VAL A 163 0.82 -13.57 1.34
CA VAL A 163 0.78 -14.13 -0.01
C VAL A 163 2.18 -14.16 -0.64
N HIS A 164 2.94 -13.06 -0.58
CA HIS A 164 4.26 -12.99 -1.22
C HIS A 164 5.33 -13.80 -0.49
N VAL A 165 5.29 -13.89 0.85
CA VAL A 165 6.18 -14.75 1.63
C VAL A 165 5.91 -16.23 1.32
N THR A 166 4.63 -16.63 1.22
CA THR A 166 4.29 -18.00 0.82
C THR A 166 4.76 -18.31 -0.60
N ALA A 167 4.57 -17.39 -1.55
CA ALA A 167 5.06 -17.55 -2.92
C ALA A 167 6.59 -17.66 -2.97
N LEU A 168 7.30 -16.82 -2.22
CA LEU A 168 8.76 -16.88 -2.12
C LEU A 168 9.24 -18.20 -1.52
N ALA A 169 8.58 -18.69 -0.48
CA ALA A 169 8.90 -19.98 0.14
C ALA A 169 8.68 -21.14 -0.84
N MET A 170 7.56 -21.14 -1.57
CA MET A 170 7.26 -22.17 -2.58
C MET A 170 8.29 -22.18 -3.72
N ALA A 171 8.70 -21.00 -4.20
CA ALA A 171 9.72 -20.85 -5.23
C ALA A 171 11.09 -21.36 -4.75
N LEU A 172 11.51 -21.00 -3.52
CA LEU A 172 12.79 -21.44 -2.94
C LEU A 172 12.84 -22.94 -2.66
N LEU A 173 11.71 -23.53 -2.25
CA LEU A 173 11.62 -24.95 -1.97
C LEU A 173 11.39 -25.80 -3.23
N GLY A 174 11.16 -25.18 -4.38
CA GLY A 174 10.89 -25.87 -5.65
C GLY A 174 9.57 -26.65 -5.64
N LEU A 175 8.60 -26.26 -4.81
CA LEU A 175 7.27 -26.91 -4.70
C LEU A 175 6.29 -26.42 -5.78
N GLU A 176 6.76 -25.77 -6.83
CA GLU A 176 5.91 -25.31 -7.92
C GLU A 176 5.32 -26.49 -8.70
N ALA A 177 4.09 -26.32 -9.19
CA ALA A 177 3.34 -27.38 -9.85
C ALA A 177 4.15 -27.99 -11.00
N GLN A 178 4.31 -29.33 -10.97
CA GLN A 178 4.91 -30.11 -12.05
C GLN A 178 4.12 -29.90 -13.35
N GLY A 179 4.55 -28.97 -14.18
CA GLY A 179 3.81 -28.65 -15.41
C GLY A 179 4.26 -27.40 -16.16
N GLY A 180 5.56 -27.15 -16.26
CA GLY A 180 6.13 -26.23 -17.26
C GLY A 180 6.46 -24.83 -16.76
N GLN A 181 7.77 -24.54 -16.79
CA GLN A 181 8.43 -23.24 -16.53
C GLN A 181 8.32 -22.77 -15.06
N GLY A 182 9.34 -23.06 -14.25
CA GLY A 182 9.44 -22.56 -12.87
C GLY A 182 9.45 -21.03 -12.79
N THR A 183 9.37 -20.48 -11.57
CA THR A 183 9.29 -19.03 -11.30
C THR A 183 10.27 -18.28 -12.19
N GLY A 184 9.75 -17.48 -13.12
CA GLY A 184 10.61 -16.67 -13.98
C GLY A 184 11.49 -15.74 -13.13
N LEU A 185 12.72 -15.48 -13.56
CA LEU A 185 13.65 -14.61 -12.83
C LEU A 185 13.00 -13.25 -12.45
N GLY A 186 12.21 -12.68 -13.37
CA GLY A 186 11.47 -11.44 -13.12
C GLY A 186 10.38 -11.56 -12.06
N GLU A 187 9.67 -12.69 -11.99
CA GLU A 187 8.65 -12.95 -10.98
C GLU A 187 9.28 -13.11 -9.59
N PHE A 188 10.41 -13.83 -9.51
CA PHE A 188 11.19 -13.94 -8.27
C PHE A 188 11.67 -12.56 -7.78
N PHE A 189 12.17 -11.71 -8.68
CA PHE A 189 12.54 -10.33 -8.36
C PHE A 189 11.35 -9.50 -7.89
N CYS A 190 10.18 -9.61 -8.53
CA CYS A 190 8.97 -8.92 -8.13
C CYS A 190 8.51 -9.35 -6.73
N ILE A 191 8.45 -10.67 -6.46
CA ILE A 191 8.05 -11.21 -5.16
C ILE A 191 9.02 -10.72 -4.07
N THR A 192 10.32 -10.81 -4.32
CA THR A 192 11.36 -10.35 -3.39
C THR A 192 11.24 -8.85 -3.13
N TYR A 193 11.07 -8.04 -4.18
CA TYR A 193 10.84 -6.60 -4.06
C TYR A 193 9.56 -6.30 -3.27
N VAL A 194 8.51 -7.10 -3.42
CA VAL A 194 7.29 -6.94 -2.62
C VAL A 194 7.57 -7.18 -1.14
N VAL A 195 8.19 -8.30 -0.81
CA VAL A 195 8.58 -8.63 0.58
C VAL A 195 9.48 -7.55 1.18
N LEU A 196 10.46 -7.04 0.42
CA LEU A 196 11.38 -6.01 0.91
C LEU A 196 10.67 -4.70 1.29
N CYS A 197 9.72 -4.18 0.49
CA CYS A 197 9.03 -2.96 0.94
C CYS A 197 8.02 -3.20 2.08
N PHE A 198 7.59 -4.44 2.30
CA PHE A 198 6.75 -4.82 3.43
C PHE A 198 7.56 -5.40 4.61
N LEU A 199 8.90 -5.20 4.62
CA LEU A 199 9.77 -5.63 5.70
C LEU A 199 9.31 -5.16 7.10
N PRO A 200 8.77 -3.93 7.29
CA PRO A 200 8.23 -3.54 8.60
C PRO A 200 7.09 -4.43 9.09
N PHE A 201 6.23 -4.92 8.19
CA PHE A 201 5.16 -5.88 8.53
C PHE A 201 5.74 -7.26 8.82
N LEU A 202 6.78 -7.67 8.10
CA LEU A 202 7.47 -8.94 8.37
C LEU A 202 8.10 -8.93 9.75
N GLN A 203 8.79 -7.85 10.12
CA GLN A 203 9.30 -7.67 11.47
C GLN A 203 8.16 -7.63 12.50
N GLY A 204 7.04 -7.00 12.17
CA GLY A 204 5.84 -6.96 12.99
C GLY A 204 5.21 -8.33 13.28
N LEU A 205 5.33 -9.31 12.38
CA LEU A 205 4.83 -10.68 12.63
C LEU A 205 5.59 -11.40 13.76
N PHE A 206 6.88 -11.10 13.94
CA PHE A 206 7.73 -11.76 14.92
C PHE A 206 7.91 -10.96 16.23
N ARG A 207 7.44 -9.71 16.26
CA ARG A 207 7.54 -8.83 17.43
C ARG A 207 6.32 -8.95 18.35
N ARG A 208 6.48 -8.48 19.58
CA ARG A 208 5.43 -8.46 20.62
C ARG A 208 5.13 -7.02 21.07
N GLY A 209 3.99 -6.83 21.72
CA GLY A 209 3.57 -5.52 22.22
C GLY A 209 3.21 -4.53 21.11
N LYS A 210 3.48 -3.24 21.31
CA LYS A 210 3.16 -2.12 20.38
C LYS A 210 3.77 -2.27 18.97
N TYR A 211 4.81 -3.08 18.83
CA TYR A 211 5.49 -3.34 17.55
C TYR A 211 5.10 -4.65 16.87
N GLY A 212 4.27 -5.46 17.53
CA GLY A 212 3.77 -6.72 16.99
C GLY A 212 2.42 -6.53 16.30
N ILE A 213 2.19 -7.21 15.17
CA ILE A 213 0.87 -7.22 14.54
C ILE A 213 -0.09 -8.00 15.44
N PRO A 214 -1.26 -7.42 15.82
CA PRO A 214 -2.22 -8.12 16.67
C PRO A 214 -2.68 -9.45 16.05
N LEU A 215 -2.82 -10.48 16.89
CA LEU A 215 -3.26 -11.81 16.45
C LEU A 215 -4.58 -11.79 15.66
N PRO A 216 -5.62 -11.02 16.04
CA PRO A 216 -6.85 -10.92 15.24
C PRO A 216 -6.59 -10.42 13.81
N THR A 217 -5.67 -9.48 13.63
CA THR A 217 -5.26 -8.95 12.32
C THR A 217 -4.55 -10.04 11.51
N ILE A 218 -3.65 -10.81 12.12
CA ILE A 218 -2.98 -11.94 11.46
C ILE A 218 -3.99 -12.99 11.02
N CYS A 219 -4.92 -13.40 11.88
CA CYS A 219 -5.95 -14.40 11.55
C CYS A 219 -6.84 -13.94 10.37
N LYS A 220 -7.35 -12.71 10.42
CA LYS A 220 -8.16 -12.14 9.32
C LYS A 220 -7.37 -12.07 8.01
N SER A 221 -6.12 -11.64 8.08
CA SER A 221 -5.24 -11.51 6.91
C SER A 221 -4.87 -12.88 6.32
N SER A 222 -4.62 -13.88 7.17
CA SER A 222 -4.36 -15.25 6.75
C SER A 222 -5.58 -15.87 6.07
N ALA A 223 -6.78 -15.63 6.59
CA ALA A 223 -8.01 -16.09 5.95
C ALA A 223 -8.18 -15.47 4.56
N LEU A 224 -7.94 -14.15 4.42
CA LEU A 224 -7.98 -13.46 3.13
C LEU A 224 -6.90 -13.96 2.16
N ALA A 225 -5.68 -14.23 2.64
CA ALA A 225 -4.60 -14.76 1.82
C ALA A 225 -4.94 -16.16 1.28
N LEU A 226 -5.49 -17.04 2.13
CA LEU A 226 -5.94 -18.37 1.71
C LEU A 226 -7.08 -18.30 0.70
N LEU A 227 -8.05 -17.40 0.91
CA LEU A 227 -9.13 -17.15 -0.05
C LEU A 227 -8.57 -16.69 -1.40
N PHE A 228 -7.60 -15.77 -1.40
CA PHE A 228 -6.97 -15.30 -2.64
C PHE A 228 -6.27 -16.43 -3.39
N VAL A 229 -5.47 -17.24 -2.69
CA VAL A 229 -4.77 -18.40 -3.29
C VAL A 229 -5.77 -19.41 -3.85
N HIS A 230 -6.85 -19.68 -3.12
CA HIS A 230 -7.91 -20.60 -3.56
C HIS A 230 -8.63 -20.09 -4.81
N MET A 231 -8.99 -18.80 -4.85
CA MET A 231 -9.61 -18.18 -6.03
C MET A 231 -8.70 -18.22 -7.26
N ARG A 232 -7.39 -17.98 -7.07
CA ARG A 232 -6.38 -18.12 -8.12
C ARG A 232 -6.35 -19.54 -8.68
N LYS A 233 -6.32 -20.55 -7.81
CA LYS A 233 -6.33 -21.97 -8.21
C LYS A 233 -7.59 -22.37 -8.97
N MET A 234 -8.76 -21.87 -8.55
CA MET A 234 -10.01 -22.09 -9.27
C MET A 234 -10.02 -21.44 -10.65
N SER A 235 -9.52 -20.20 -10.76
CA SER A 235 -9.43 -19.49 -12.04
C SER A 235 -8.51 -20.20 -13.04
N THR A 236 -7.41 -20.82 -12.58
CA THR A 236 -6.53 -21.60 -13.46
C THR A 236 -7.15 -22.92 -13.92
N ILE A 237 -8.03 -23.52 -13.11
CA ILE A 237 -8.73 -24.76 -13.49
C ILE A 237 -9.84 -24.48 -14.50
N SER A 238 -10.51 -23.33 -14.42
CA SER A 238 -11.60 -22.98 -15.33
C SER A 238 -11.14 -22.58 -16.74
N VAL A 239 -9.85 -22.36 -16.95
CA VAL A 239 -9.26 -21.89 -18.22
C VAL A 239 -8.59 -23.05 -18.99
N ASN A 240 -8.40 -24.20 -18.36
CA ASN A 240 -7.94 -25.46 -18.98
C ASN A 240 -9.12 -26.39 -19.26
#